data_AF-A0AAD8G9N2-F1
#
_entry.id   AF-A0AAD8G9N2-F1
#
_cell.length_a   1.000
_cell.length_b   1.000
_cell.length_c   1.000
_cell.angle_alpha   90.00
_cell.angle_beta   90.00
_cell.angle_gamma   90.00
#
_symmetry.space_group_name_H-M   'P 1'
#
loop_
_entity.id
_entity.type
_entity.pdbx_description
1 polymer ?
#
loop_
_entity_poly.entity_id
_entity_poly.type
_entity_poly.pdbx_seq_one_letter_code
_entity_poly.pdbx_strand_id
1 'polypeptide(L)'
;MPATCVAINCSEERSKDTAKRGITFHSFPKDPLRRKTMEGSCSRRTPDKKLWEPGKNSFLCSRHFKPETFDRTGQTVRLRDHAVPTEFNFTVKREKNEPHRKKKRPLDDWQQESQDHDYSLPSVEILAQKHRAAEQAVGEKEWQIKNMKEVEKGLKLCCVNAIDTLLEKKLISIHLREKLLSYGDIPLHLFEKPVKEFSLNQKSFVTTLLLYNPNAYEFLRKKMKLPLPDPEIIRTWLKSSDDSPGFNSCVINALAHNKKEKPDEYTHACLIIDTMAIQQHISYNSCKKTMTGFVDLGNGSELQGEPANQVLVLMLVGIKGQWKAPIAYFFANQLTTEVKKALVWHALEELVQLGFEVVAITMDSHPTNVGMCKLLGCKFTVNQQLKTYFKLPDSDHKCYVIFDVSRELKLKRNDLEAYGTIKSQEGYVNWDYIKNLHNLQGNADLRTGNAQSQEHIRASAEKIKVSLVAQPFSSSVAELLNMLHGLHVPQFEDCLATVSFIEVCDFI
;
A
#
# COMPACT_ATOMS: atom_id res chain seq x y z
N MET A 1 20.81 -24.40 -18.75
CA MET A 1 20.96 -23.18 -19.57
C MET A 1 19.77 -23.08 -20.51
N PRO A 2 19.04 -21.95 -20.55
CA PRO A 2 17.93 -21.76 -21.49
C PRO A 2 18.43 -21.77 -22.94
N ALA A 3 17.77 -22.54 -23.80
CA ALA A 3 18.12 -22.62 -25.22
C ALA A 3 17.44 -21.46 -25.97
N THR A 4 18.21 -20.56 -26.57
CA THR A 4 17.71 -19.43 -27.36
C THR A 4 17.52 -19.81 -28.82
N CYS A 5 16.53 -19.23 -29.50
CA CYS A 5 16.35 -19.40 -30.94
C CYS A 5 17.54 -18.81 -31.71
N VAL A 6 17.98 -19.52 -32.75
CA VAL A 6 19.14 -19.14 -33.59
C VAL A 6 18.79 -18.14 -34.68
N ALA A 7 17.51 -17.98 -35.02
CA ALA A 7 17.07 -17.12 -36.12
C ALA A 7 17.45 -15.65 -35.91
N ILE A 8 17.82 -14.98 -37.01
CA ILE A 8 18.15 -13.56 -37.00
C ILE A 8 16.94 -12.75 -36.50
N ASN A 9 17.19 -11.82 -35.57
CA ASN A 9 16.18 -10.97 -34.92
C ASN A 9 15.09 -11.72 -34.12
N CYS A 10 15.34 -12.96 -33.70
CA CYS A 10 14.45 -13.70 -32.80
C CYS A 10 14.96 -13.64 -31.35
N SER A 11 14.13 -13.12 -30.45
CA SER A 11 14.45 -13.00 -29.01
C SER A 11 13.84 -14.11 -28.15
N GLU A 12 13.26 -15.15 -28.77
CA GLU A 12 12.58 -16.22 -28.04
C GLU A 12 13.59 -17.18 -27.41
N GLU A 13 13.41 -17.46 -26.12
CA GLU A 13 14.21 -18.41 -25.35
C GLU A 13 13.34 -19.49 -24.71
N ARG A 14 13.88 -20.70 -24.55
CA ARG A 14 13.14 -21.83 -23.98
C ARG A 14 12.92 -21.61 -22.49
N SER A 15 11.74 -21.09 -22.14
CA SER A 15 11.26 -20.82 -20.78
C SER A 15 9.85 -21.40 -20.54
N LYS A 16 9.44 -21.51 -19.26
CA LYS A 16 8.06 -21.90 -18.89
C LYS A 16 7.01 -20.96 -19.51
N ASP A 17 7.34 -19.67 -19.66
CA ASP A 17 6.44 -18.68 -20.25
C ASP A 17 6.30 -18.81 -21.76
N THR A 18 7.35 -19.21 -22.48
CA THR A 18 7.24 -19.54 -23.92
C THR A 18 6.42 -20.81 -24.16
N ALA A 19 6.47 -21.77 -23.24
CA ALA A 19 5.67 -22.99 -23.33
C ALA A 19 4.17 -22.69 -23.16
N LYS A 20 3.80 -21.79 -22.23
CA LYS A 20 2.42 -21.29 -22.09
C LYS A 20 1.92 -20.58 -23.36
N ARG A 21 2.81 -19.92 -24.10
CA ARG A 21 2.52 -19.28 -25.41
C ARG A 21 2.46 -20.28 -26.57
N GLY A 22 2.64 -21.57 -26.33
CA GLY A 22 2.59 -22.63 -27.36
C GLY A 22 3.81 -22.69 -28.28
N ILE A 23 4.94 -22.07 -27.90
CA ILE A 23 6.16 -22.05 -28.73
C ILE A 23 7.04 -23.27 -28.41
N THR A 24 7.33 -24.07 -29.44
CA THR A 24 8.20 -25.24 -29.34
C THR A 24 9.56 -24.97 -29.99
N PHE A 25 10.60 -25.64 -29.50
CA PHE A 25 11.97 -25.49 -29.99
C PHE A 25 12.43 -26.79 -30.66
N HIS A 26 12.91 -26.69 -31.91
CA HIS A 26 13.30 -27.83 -32.73
C HIS A 26 14.79 -27.77 -33.06
N SER A 27 15.48 -28.91 -32.92
CA SER A 27 16.89 -29.07 -33.27
C SER A 27 17.07 -29.25 -34.77
N PHE A 28 18.26 -28.94 -35.28
CA PHE A 28 18.60 -29.19 -36.68
C PHE A 28 18.59 -30.70 -37.02
N PRO A 29 18.04 -31.10 -38.18
CA PRO A 29 18.02 -32.49 -38.64
C PRO A 29 19.43 -33.10 -38.72
N LYS A 30 19.55 -34.42 -38.52
CA LYS A 30 20.82 -35.14 -38.66
C LYS A 30 21.26 -35.26 -40.14
N ASP A 31 20.29 -35.32 -41.06
CA ASP A 31 20.52 -35.42 -42.49
C ASP A 31 21.32 -34.21 -43.04
N PRO A 32 22.49 -34.43 -43.66
CA PRO A 32 23.36 -33.36 -44.17
C PRO A 32 22.69 -32.43 -45.20
N LEU A 33 21.81 -32.96 -46.06
CA LEU A 33 21.19 -32.16 -47.13
C LEU A 33 20.17 -31.18 -46.54
N ARG A 34 19.29 -31.69 -45.68
CA ARG A 34 18.27 -30.88 -45.01
C ARG A 34 18.88 -29.87 -44.04
N ARG A 35 19.99 -30.24 -43.38
CA ARG A 35 20.75 -29.33 -42.51
C ARG A 35 21.29 -28.13 -43.30
N LYS A 36 21.88 -28.35 -44.49
CA LYS A 36 22.36 -27.26 -45.37
C LYS A 36 21.25 -26.32 -45.84
N THR A 37 20.05 -26.84 -46.13
CA THR A 37 18.90 -26.01 -46.51
C THR A 37 18.44 -25.10 -45.37
N MET A 38 18.41 -25.63 -44.13
CA MET A 38 18.07 -24.83 -42.94
C MET A 38 19.15 -23.81 -42.58
N GLU A 39 20.43 -24.16 -42.77
CA GLU A 39 21.58 -23.26 -42.63
C GLU A 39 21.46 -22.04 -43.56
N GLY A 40 21.23 -22.29 -44.85
CA GLY A 40 21.07 -21.23 -45.85
C GLY A 40 19.90 -20.30 -45.51
N SER A 41 18.79 -20.85 -45.02
CA SER A 41 17.59 -20.08 -44.67
C SER A 41 17.80 -19.16 -43.46
N CYS A 42 18.63 -19.57 -42.49
CA CYS A 42 18.92 -18.74 -41.30
C CYS A 42 19.81 -17.52 -41.63
N SER A 43 20.43 -17.46 -42.81
CA SER A 43 21.22 -16.33 -43.34
C SER A 43 22.22 -15.68 -42.38
N ARG A 44 22.72 -16.44 -41.39
CA ARG A 44 23.70 -15.97 -40.41
C ARG A 44 25.10 -16.16 -40.97
N ARG A 45 25.87 -15.07 -41.06
CA ARG A 45 27.29 -15.12 -41.44
C ARG A 45 28.17 -14.94 -40.21
N THR A 46 29.23 -15.72 -40.10
CA THR A 46 30.29 -15.48 -39.11
C THR A 46 31.07 -14.19 -39.46
N PRO A 47 31.82 -13.60 -38.51
CA PRO A 47 32.58 -12.37 -38.74
C PRO A 47 33.52 -12.44 -39.96
N ASP A 48 33.95 -13.64 -40.34
CA ASP A 48 34.82 -13.93 -41.49
C ASP A 48 34.05 -14.12 -42.82
N LYS A 49 32.77 -13.70 -42.87
CA LYS A 49 31.87 -13.78 -44.03
C LYS A 49 31.49 -15.19 -44.53
N LYS A 50 31.85 -16.26 -43.82
CA LYS A 50 31.42 -17.64 -44.09
C LYS A 50 29.99 -17.92 -43.57
N LEU A 51 29.30 -18.89 -44.16
CA LEU A 51 28.00 -19.38 -43.67
C LEU A 51 28.16 -20.03 -42.30
N TRP A 52 27.26 -19.72 -41.36
CA TRP A 52 27.29 -20.25 -40.00
C TRP A 52 26.72 -21.67 -39.95
N GLU A 53 27.43 -22.58 -39.27
CA GLU A 53 27.03 -23.99 -39.08
C GLU A 53 26.43 -24.22 -37.67
N PRO A 54 25.30 -24.94 -37.55
CA PRO A 54 24.62 -25.20 -36.28
C PRO A 54 25.28 -26.32 -35.48
N GLY A 55 25.69 -26.01 -34.25
CA GLY A 55 26.12 -27.00 -33.26
C GLY A 55 24.98 -27.81 -32.62
N LYS A 56 25.33 -28.72 -31.70
CA LYS A 56 24.39 -29.63 -31.00
C LYS A 56 23.31 -28.91 -30.17
N ASN A 57 23.59 -27.68 -29.73
CA ASN A 57 22.69 -26.86 -28.91
C ASN A 57 22.00 -25.73 -29.71
N SER A 58 21.98 -25.84 -31.04
CA SER A 58 21.32 -24.89 -31.92
C SER A 58 19.86 -25.29 -32.15
N PHE A 59 18.93 -24.38 -31.88
CA PHE A 59 17.49 -24.62 -32.03
C PHE A 59 16.80 -23.48 -32.78
N LEU A 60 15.73 -23.81 -33.50
CA LEU A 60 14.80 -22.85 -34.09
C LEU A 60 13.45 -22.97 -33.39
N CYS A 61 12.82 -21.84 -33.08
CA CYS A 61 11.47 -21.82 -32.51
C CYS A 61 10.41 -22.03 -33.60
N SER A 62 9.22 -22.49 -33.19
CA SER A 62 8.11 -22.79 -34.10
C SER A 62 7.62 -21.61 -34.95
N ARG A 63 7.94 -20.36 -34.57
CA ARG A 63 7.55 -19.14 -35.32
C ARG A 63 8.18 -19.03 -36.70
N HIS A 64 9.27 -19.75 -36.98
CA HIS A 64 9.95 -19.68 -38.28
C HIS A 64 9.42 -20.71 -39.28
N PHE A 65 8.47 -21.55 -38.86
CA PHE A 65 7.89 -22.62 -39.66
C PHE A 65 6.39 -22.41 -39.82
N LYS A 66 5.87 -22.75 -40.99
CA LYS A 66 4.42 -22.73 -41.22
C LYS A 66 3.73 -23.78 -40.35
N PRO A 67 2.53 -23.50 -39.81
CA PRO A 67 1.79 -24.42 -38.94
C PRO A 67 1.54 -25.83 -39.54
N GLU A 68 1.47 -25.93 -40.86
CA GLU A 68 1.22 -27.17 -41.62
C GLU A 68 2.40 -28.16 -41.58
N THR A 69 3.61 -27.65 -41.30
CA THR A 69 4.84 -28.45 -41.31
C THR A 69 5.10 -29.19 -40.00
N PHE A 70 4.18 -29.10 -39.04
CA PHE A 70 4.26 -29.75 -37.73
C PHE A 70 3.41 -31.02 -37.67
N ASP A 71 4.00 -32.10 -37.16
CA ASP A 71 3.30 -33.31 -36.74
C ASP A 71 2.90 -33.20 -35.27
N ARG A 72 1.59 -33.17 -35.00
CA ARG A 72 1.00 -33.10 -33.65
C ARG A 72 0.35 -34.41 -33.19
N THR A 73 0.50 -35.49 -33.96
CA THR A 73 -0.13 -36.80 -33.72
C THR A 73 0.51 -37.60 -32.57
N GLY A 74 1.62 -37.15 -31.98
CA GLY A 74 2.26 -37.81 -30.83
C GLY A 74 2.42 -36.90 -29.61
N GLN A 75 2.97 -37.44 -28.50
CA GLN A 75 3.19 -36.69 -27.23
C GLN A 75 4.14 -35.48 -27.36
N THR A 76 4.98 -35.42 -28.40
CA THR A 76 5.86 -34.28 -28.68
C THR A 76 5.63 -33.78 -30.09
N VAL A 77 5.53 -32.46 -30.27
CA VAL A 77 5.38 -31.82 -31.58
C VAL A 77 6.69 -31.97 -32.35
N ARG A 78 6.64 -32.57 -33.54
CA ARG A 78 7.81 -32.81 -34.41
C ARG A 78 7.66 -32.06 -35.73
N LEU A 79 8.77 -31.80 -36.42
CA LEU A 79 8.77 -31.21 -37.77
C LEU A 79 8.72 -32.33 -38.80
N ARG A 80 7.82 -32.24 -39.78
CA ARG A 80 7.74 -33.14 -40.94
C ARG A 80 9.03 -33.09 -41.75
N ASP A 81 9.33 -34.14 -42.53
CA ASP A 81 10.62 -34.23 -43.24
C ASP A 81 10.87 -33.16 -44.30
N HIS A 82 9.80 -32.62 -44.89
CA HIS A 82 9.86 -31.52 -45.85
C HIS A 82 9.81 -30.12 -45.21
N ALA A 83 9.82 -30.00 -43.88
CA ALA A 83 9.71 -28.71 -43.20
C ALA A 83 11.00 -27.87 -43.37
N VAL A 84 10.86 -26.67 -43.94
CA VAL A 84 11.92 -25.67 -44.11
C VAL A 84 11.47 -24.35 -43.48
N PRO A 85 12.33 -23.67 -42.69
CA PRO A 85 11.98 -22.40 -42.08
C PRO A 85 11.90 -21.32 -43.18
N THR A 86 10.73 -20.71 -43.33
CA THR A 86 10.44 -19.74 -44.41
C THR A 86 10.05 -18.37 -43.87
N GLU A 87 9.74 -18.25 -42.59
CA GLU A 87 9.29 -17.00 -41.97
C GLU A 87 10.43 -16.33 -41.19
N PHE A 88 11.11 -15.40 -41.84
CA PHE A 88 12.15 -14.56 -41.23
C PHE A 88 11.87 -13.10 -41.52
N ASN A 89 12.03 -12.23 -40.51
CA ASN A 89 11.78 -10.80 -40.63
C ASN A 89 13.11 -10.07 -40.87
N PHE A 90 13.54 -9.97 -42.13
CA PHE A 90 14.86 -9.46 -42.53
C PHE A 90 14.92 -7.92 -42.68
N THR A 91 13.83 -7.20 -42.49
CA THR A 91 13.72 -5.75 -42.75
C THR A 91 13.88 -4.91 -41.47
N VAL A 92 15.13 -4.62 -41.08
CA VAL A 92 15.47 -3.39 -40.34
C VAL A 92 16.85 -2.91 -40.82
N LYS A 93 16.89 -1.72 -41.44
CA LYS A 93 18.14 -1.01 -41.74
C LYS A 93 18.86 -0.73 -40.42
N ARG A 94 20.07 -1.26 -40.30
CA ARG A 94 20.90 -1.18 -39.09
C ARG A 94 21.56 0.20 -39.03
N GLU A 95 21.00 1.10 -38.22
CA GLU A 95 21.79 2.22 -37.67
C GLU A 95 22.95 1.61 -36.89
N LYS A 96 24.18 2.01 -37.24
CA LYS A 96 25.42 1.48 -36.66
C LYS A 96 25.57 2.01 -35.22
N ASN A 97 24.99 1.32 -34.25
CA ASN A 97 25.45 1.40 -32.87
C ASN A 97 26.60 0.41 -32.69
N GLU A 98 27.81 0.93 -32.52
CA GLU A 98 29.01 0.15 -32.18
C GLU A 98 28.83 -0.53 -30.81
N PRO A 99 28.96 -1.86 -30.70
CA PRO A 99 29.02 -2.52 -29.41
C PRO A 99 30.46 -2.51 -28.88
N HIS A 100 30.63 -1.99 -27.66
CA HIS A 100 31.81 -2.22 -26.82
C HIS A 100 32.09 -3.73 -26.70
N ARG A 101 33.11 -4.21 -27.42
CA ARG A 101 33.59 -5.59 -27.34
C ARG A 101 34.84 -5.66 -26.46
N LYS A 102 34.71 -6.19 -25.24
CA LYS A 102 35.84 -6.76 -24.49
C LYS A 102 36.39 -7.94 -25.31
N LYS A 103 37.61 -7.84 -25.84
CA LYS A 103 38.31 -8.95 -26.50
C LYS A 103 38.86 -9.91 -25.43
N LYS A 104 38.46 -11.19 -25.49
CA LYS A 104 39.27 -12.30 -24.94
C LYS A 104 40.40 -12.59 -25.93
N ARG A 105 41.64 -12.69 -25.45
CA ARG A 105 42.81 -13.16 -26.22
C ARG A 105 42.75 -14.70 -26.35
N PRO A 106 43.15 -15.29 -27.49
CA PRO A 106 43.59 -16.68 -27.53
C PRO A 106 45.00 -16.79 -26.93
N LEU A 107 45.25 -17.83 -26.14
CA LEU A 107 46.60 -18.30 -25.82
C LEU A 107 47.04 -19.26 -26.91
N ASP A 108 48.24 -19.05 -27.46
CA ASP A 108 49.15 -20.12 -27.87
C ASP A 108 50.60 -19.63 -27.72
N ASP A 109 51.50 -20.60 -27.56
CA ASP A 109 52.73 -20.62 -26.78
C ASP A 109 53.96 -19.86 -27.33
N TRP A 110 54.73 -19.33 -26.36
CA TRP A 110 56.13 -18.90 -26.24
C TRP A 110 56.97 -18.47 -27.46
N GLN A 111 57.47 -17.22 -27.44
CA GLN A 111 58.88 -16.90 -27.14
C GLN A 111 59.17 -15.38 -27.14
N GLN A 112 59.85 -14.91 -26.08
CA GLN A 112 60.75 -13.74 -25.99
C GLN A 112 60.22 -12.33 -26.36
N GLU A 113 59.90 -11.51 -25.35
CA GLU A 113 60.79 -10.45 -24.80
C GLU A 113 60.02 -9.54 -23.83
N SER A 114 60.69 -9.22 -22.73
CA SER A 114 60.23 -8.33 -21.67
C SER A 114 60.09 -6.90 -22.17
N GLN A 115 58.88 -6.36 -22.23
CA GLN A 115 58.65 -4.92 -22.16
C GLN A 115 57.54 -4.63 -21.14
N ASP A 116 57.93 -3.88 -20.11
CA ASP A 116 57.08 -3.34 -19.07
C ASP A 116 55.80 -2.72 -19.66
N HIS A 117 54.64 -3.16 -19.17
CA HIS A 117 53.36 -2.55 -19.54
C HIS A 117 53.21 -1.21 -18.82
N ASP A 118 53.47 -0.14 -19.57
CA ASP A 118 53.25 1.25 -19.22
C ASP A 118 51.76 1.55 -18.95
N TYR A 119 51.46 2.15 -17.80
CA TYR A 119 50.13 2.68 -17.41
C TYR A 119 49.84 4.02 -18.11
N SER A 120 50.04 4.10 -19.42
CA SER A 120 49.80 5.34 -20.15
C SER A 120 48.29 5.61 -20.30
N LEU A 121 47.81 6.63 -19.57
CA LEU A 121 46.50 7.24 -19.76
C LEU A 121 46.29 7.62 -21.24
N PRO A 122 45.09 7.46 -21.82
CA PRO A 122 44.82 7.95 -23.17
C PRO A 122 45.17 9.43 -23.25
N SER A 123 45.84 9.87 -24.33
CA SER A 123 46.24 11.28 -24.44
C SER A 123 45.05 12.21 -24.28
N VAL A 124 45.28 13.36 -23.63
CA VAL A 124 44.25 14.37 -23.35
C VAL A 124 43.48 14.76 -24.63
N GLU A 125 44.15 14.71 -25.78
CA GLU A 125 43.56 15.00 -27.10
C GLU A 125 42.49 13.98 -27.52
N ILE A 126 42.72 12.68 -27.27
CA ILE A 126 41.77 11.61 -27.60
C ILE A 126 40.52 11.70 -26.70
N LEU A 127 40.70 12.03 -25.43
CA LEU A 127 39.59 12.25 -24.50
C LEU A 127 38.80 13.51 -24.87
N ALA A 128 39.48 14.60 -25.26
CA ALA A 128 38.84 15.82 -25.74
C ALA A 128 38.07 15.61 -27.06
N GLN A 129 38.53 14.73 -27.95
CA GLN A 129 37.77 14.36 -29.15
C GLN A 129 36.50 13.56 -28.82
N LYS A 130 36.59 12.59 -27.90
CA LYS A 130 35.42 11.83 -27.45
C LYS A 130 34.40 12.70 -26.72
N HIS A 131 34.86 13.66 -25.92
CA HIS A 131 34.00 14.63 -25.24
C HIS A 131 33.24 15.48 -26.26
N ARG A 132 33.94 16.05 -27.25
CA ARG A 132 33.31 16.84 -28.32
C ARG A 132 32.29 16.04 -29.14
N ALA A 133 32.58 14.78 -29.45
CA ALA A 133 31.64 13.91 -30.15
C ALA A 133 30.38 13.60 -29.30
N ALA A 134 30.55 13.42 -27.98
CA ALA A 134 29.43 13.25 -27.07
C ALA A 134 28.57 14.51 -26.94
N GLU A 135 29.20 15.69 -26.85
CA GLU A 135 28.50 16.99 -26.82
C GLU A 135 27.68 17.23 -28.09
N GLN A 136 28.23 16.88 -29.26
CA GLN A 136 27.50 16.97 -30.54
C GLN A 136 26.30 16.02 -30.58
N ALA A 137 26.48 14.77 -30.14
CA ALA A 137 25.38 13.81 -30.06
C ALA A 137 24.28 14.24 -29.09
N VAL A 138 24.63 14.88 -27.97
CA VAL A 138 23.66 15.48 -27.04
C VAL A 138 22.91 16.63 -27.72
N GLY A 139 23.62 17.54 -28.40
CA GLY A 139 23.00 18.65 -29.13
C GLY A 139 22.00 18.21 -30.21
N GLU A 140 22.33 17.16 -30.98
CA GLU A 140 21.42 16.59 -31.98
C GLU A 140 20.16 16.00 -31.34
N LYS A 141 20.30 15.28 -30.23
CA LYS A 141 19.16 14.71 -29.49
C LYS A 141 18.29 15.79 -28.85
N GLU A 142 18.89 16.84 -28.32
CA GLU A 142 18.17 18.00 -27.78
C GLU A 142 17.36 18.72 -28.87
N TRP A 143 17.95 18.89 -30.07
CA TRP A 143 17.25 19.47 -31.22
C TRP A 143 16.06 18.60 -31.65
N GLN A 144 16.24 17.27 -31.74
CA GLN A 144 15.14 16.34 -32.04
C GLN A 144 14.01 16.44 -31.02
N ILE A 145 14.32 16.55 -29.72
CA ILE A 145 13.32 16.72 -28.66
C ILE A 145 12.58 18.05 -28.80
N LYS A 146 13.27 19.15 -29.12
CA LYS A 146 12.64 20.46 -29.34
C LYS A 146 11.66 20.41 -30.52
N ASN A 147 12.08 19.83 -31.64
CA ASN A 147 11.25 19.72 -32.84
C ASN A 147 10.01 18.85 -32.59
N MET A 148 10.17 17.70 -31.93
CA MET A 148 9.03 16.85 -31.55
C MET A 148 8.05 17.53 -30.60
N LYS A 149 8.54 18.37 -29.66
CA LYS A 149 7.70 19.17 -28.76
C LYS A 149 6.90 20.24 -29.50
N GLU A 150 7.47 20.88 -30.51
CA GLU A 150 6.79 21.86 -31.37
C GLU A 150 5.66 21.19 -32.17
N VAL A 151 5.93 20.03 -32.76
CA VAL A 151 4.93 19.23 -33.48
C VAL A 151 3.81 18.77 -32.54
N GLU A 152 4.14 18.31 -31.34
CA GLU A 152 3.16 17.91 -30.32
C GLU A 152 2.28 19.08 -29.88
N LYS A 153 2.85 20.29 -29.71
CA LYS A 153 2.08 21.51 -29.42
C LYS A 153 1.12 21.84 -30.57
N GLY A 154 1.58 21.76 -31.81
CA GLY A 154 0.73 21.98 -32.99
C GLY A 154 -0.43 20.98 -33.06
N LEU A 155 -0.16 19.70 -32.81
CA LEU A 155 -1.19 18.65 -32.75
C LEU A 155 -2.19 18.87 -31.61
N LYS A 156 -1.73 19.27 -30.42
CA LYS A 156 -2.60 19.58 -29.29
C LYS A 156 -3.50 20.78 -29.56
N LEU A 157 -2.96 21.84 -30.17
CA LEU A 157 -3.74 23.02 -30.56
C LEU A 157 -4.81 22.65 -31.60
N CYS A 158 -4.47 21.81 -32.58
CA CYS A 158 -5.44 21.27 -33.53
C CYS A 158 -6.52 20.40 -32.86
N CYS A 159 -6.17 19.55 -31.88
CA CYS A 159 -7.13 18.69 -31.20
C CYS A 159 -8.09 19.46 -30.27
N VAL A 160 -7.59 20.48 -29.56
CA VAL A 160 -8.44 21.34 -28.71
C VAL A 160 -9.44 22.10 -29.58
N ASN A 161 -8.95 22.71 -30.66
CA ASN A 161 -9.81 23.44 -31.59
C ASN A 161 -10.67 22.52 -32.46
N ALA A 162 -10.35 21.23 -32.60
CA ALA A 162 -11.13 20.29 -33.41
C ALA A 162 -12.54 20.10 -32.87
N ILE A 163 -12.72 20.07 -31.54
CA ILE A 163 -14.05 19.93 -30.93
C ILE A 163 -14.87 21.21 -31.18
N ASP A 164 -14.27 22.39 -30.97
CA ASP A 164 -14.91 23.68 -31.18
C ASP A 164 -15.22 23.94 -32.67
N THR A 165 -14.29 23.61 -33.58
CA THR A 165 -14.54 23.71 -35.04
C THR A 165 -15.55 22.69 -35.53
N LEU A 166 -15.68 21.51 -34.90
CA LEU A 166 -16.74 20.54 -35.20
C LEU A 166 -18.11 21.01 -34.66
N LEU A 167 -18.15 21.70 -33.52
CA LEU A 167 -19.34 22.36 -32.97
C LEU A 167 -19.80 23.53 -33.86
N GLU A 168 -18.87 24.41 -34.27
CA GLU A 168 -19.14 25.56 -35.15
C GLU A 168 -19.63 25.13 -36.54
N LYS A 169 -19.06 24.05 -37.10
CA LYS A 169 -19.42 23.54 -38.42
C LYS A 169 -20.67 22.65 -38.44
N LYS A 170 -21.33 22.41 -37.29
CA LYS A 170 -22.51 21.52 -37.15
C LYS A 170 -22.32 20.11 -37.75
N LEU A 171 -21.11 19.57 -37.72
CA LEU A 171 -20.78 18.26 -38.31
C LEU A 171 -20.81 17.09 -37.30
N ILE A 172 -21.29 17.34 -36.08
CA ILE A 172 -21.35 16.33 -35.03
C ILE A 172 -22.59 15.47 -35.24
N SER A 173 -22.39 14.17 -35.56
CA SER A 173 -23.51 13.23 -35.57
C SER A 173 -24.09 13.08 -34.16
N ILE A 174 -25.41 12.87 -34.05
CA ILE A 174 -26.12 12.70 -32.76
C ILE A 174 -25.41 11.66 -31.87
N HIS A 175 -24.92 10.57 -32.49
CA HIS A 175 -24.16 9.50 -31.85
C HIS A 175 -22.81 9.92 -31.26
N LEU A 176 -22.09 10.84 -31.93
CA LEU A 176 -20.81 11.35 -31.42
C LEU A 176 -21.05 12.31 -30.23
N ARG A 177 -22.14 13.08 -30.26
CA ARG A 177 -22.53 13.97 -29.17
C ARG A 177 -22.91 13.19 -27.91
N GLU A 178 -23.70 12.12 -28.03
CA GLU A 178 -24.05 11.24 -26.92
C GLU A 178 -22.80 10.58 -26.29
N LYS A 179 -21.85 10.13 -27.11
CA LYS A 179 -20.58 9.59 -26.61
C LYS A 179 -19.70 10.65 -25.95
N LEU A 180 -19.64 11.88 -26.47
CA LEU A 180 -18.88 12.96 -25.84
C LEU A 180 -19.50 13.43 -24.53
N LEU A 181 -20.84 13.48 -24.46
CA LEU A 181 -21.58 13.76 -23.23
C LEU A 181 -21.24 12.75 -22.11
N SER A 182 -21.05 11.47 -22.46
CA SER A 182 -20.64 10.44 -21.50
C SER A 182 -19.25 10.66 -20.87
N TYR A 183 -18.44 11.53 -21.47
CA TYR A 183 -17.12 11.92 -20.95
C TYR A 183 -17.06 13.38 -20.48
N GLY A 184 -18.19 14.10 -20.50
CA GLY A 184 -18.29 15.50 -20.09
C GLY A 184 -17.97 15.74 -18.61
N ASP A 185 -18.14 14.70 -17.78
CA ASP A 185 -17.85 14.75 -16.35
C ASP A 185 -16.36 14.67 -16.03
N ILE A 186 -15.49 14.41 -17.02
CA ILE A 186 -14.04 14.35 -16.79
C ILE A 186 -13.49 15.77 -16.69
N PRO A 187 -12.94 16.18 -15.53
CA PRO A 187 -12.40 17.53 -15.35
C PRO A 187 -11.04 17.66 -16.05
N LEU A 188 -11.04 17.92 -17.36
CA LEU A 188 -9.84 18.01 -18.19
C LEU A 188 -8.83 19.05 -17.67
N HIS A 189 -9.32 20.15 -17.08
CA HIS A 189 -8.50 21.21 -16.48
C HIS A 189 -7.58 20.71 -15.34
N LEU A 190 -7.89 19.58 -14.69
CA LEU A 190 -7.04 18.99 -13.65
C LEU A 190 -5.85 18.21 -14.22
N PHE A 191 -5.93 17.81 -15.49
CA PHE A 191 -4.91 17.02 -16.19
C PHE A 191 -4.12 17.84 -17.20
N GLU A 192 -4.31 19.16 -17.23
CA GLU A 192 -3.53 20.05 -18.07
C GLU A 192 -2.14 20.29 -17.49
N LYS A 193 -1.14 20.39 -18.38
CA LYS A 193 0.21 20.71 -17.96
C LYS A 193 0.28 22.18 -17.54
N PRO A 194 0.62 22.50 -16.28
CA PRO A 194 0.69 23.90 -15.85
C PRO A 194 1.81 24.64 -16.59
N VAL A 195 1.54 25.90 -16.92
CA VAL A 195 2.50 26.79 -17.62
C VAL A 195 3.54 27.35 -16.65
N LYS A 196 3.16 27.60 -15.38
CA LYS A 196 4.05 28.12 -14.32
C LYS A 196 3.90 27.38 -13.00
N GLU A 197 2.68 27.35 -12.45
CA GLU A 197 2.37 26.70 -11.18
C GLU A 197 1.09 25.87 -11.26
N PHE A 198 0.98 24.85 -10.40
CA PHE A 198 -0.24 24.07 -10.24
C PHE A 198 -1.31 24.88 -9.50
N SER A 199 -2.55 24.84 -9.99
CA SER A 199 -3.68 25.49 -9.32
C SER A 199 -4.00 24.84 -7.97
N LEU A 200 -4.72 25.53 -7.08
CA LEU A 200 -5.13 24.97 -5.79
C LEU A 200 -5.94 23.68 -5.97
N ASN A 201 -6.87 23.66 -6.93
CA ASN A 201 -7.68 22.48 -7.23
C ASN A 201 -6.83 21.32 -7.76
N GLN A 202 -5.83 21.59 -8.59
CA GLN A 202 -4.87 20.57 -9.05
C GLN A 202 -4.03 20.04 -7.89
N LYS A 203 -3.52 20.92 -7.02
CA LYS A 203 -2.75 20.54 -5.83
C LYS A 203 -3.59 19.64 -4.92
N SER A 204 -4.83 20.02 -4.63
CA SER A 204 -5.75 19.22 -3.81
C SER A 204 -6.03 17.87 -4.47
N PHE A 205 -6.42 17.84 -5.74
CA PHE A 205 -6.72 16.60 -6.47
C PHE A 205 -5.55 15.60 -6.47
N VAL A 206 -4.35 16.08 -6.82
CA VAL A 206 -3.15 15.27 -6.89
C VAL A 206 -2.73 14.79 -5.50
N THR A 207 -2.82 15.65 -4.49
CA THR A 207 -2.52 15.28 -3.10
C THR A 207 -3.49 14.21 -2.61
N THR A 208 -4.79 14.38 -2.82
CA THR A 208 -5.82 13.38 -2.50
C THR A 208 -5.54 12.06 -3.22
N LEU A 209 -5.29 12.10 -4.53
CA LEU A 209 -5.00 10.89 -5.31
C LEU A 209 -3.77 10.13 -4.79
N LEU A 210 -2.70 10.85 -4.45
CA LEU A 210 -1.49 10.26 -3.87
C LEU A 210 -1.76 9.63 -2.49
N LEU A 211 -2.53 10.30 -1.63
CA LEU A 211 -2.87 9.83 -0.29
C LEU A 211 -3.80 8.61 -0.32
N TYR A 212 -4.72 8.53 -1.29
CA TYR A 212 -5.61 7.37 -1.43
C TYR A 212 -4.89 6.15 -1.97
N ASN A 213 -4.09 6.29 -3.03
CA ASN A 213 -3.34 5.17 -3.58
C ASN A 213 -2.08 5.62 -4.36
N PRO A 214 -0.87 5.44 -3.79
CA PRO A 214 0.37 5.85 -4.45
C PRO A 214 0.68 5.04 -5.71
N ASN A 215 0.27 3.76 -5.77
CA ASN A 215 0.46 2.92 -6.94
C ASN A 215 -0.44 3.36 -8.11
N ALA A 216 -1.68 3.77 -7.81
CA ALA A 216 -2.58 4.34 -8.80
C ALA A 216 -2.04 5.67 -9.33
N TYR A 217 -1.51 6.52 -8.45
CA TYR A 217 -0.84 7.76 -8.83
C TYR A 217 0.35 7.49 -9.77
N GLU A 218 1.21 6.53 -9.42
CA GLU A 218 2.36 6.16 -10.24
C GLU A 218 1.96 5.53 -11.58
N PHE A 219 0.89 4.73 -11.61
CA PHE A 219 0.31 4.20 -12.85
C PHE A 219 -0.15 5.34 -13.78
N LEU A 220 -0.90 6.30 -13.24
CA LEU A 220 -1.41 7.45 -13.99
C LEU A 220 -0.28 8.34 -14.52
N ARG A 221 0.77 8.54 -13.71
CA ARG A 221 1.94 9.32 -14.11
C ARG A 221 2.84 8.60 -15.12
N LYS A 222 3.22 7.34 -14.86
CA LYS A 222 4.22 6.61 -15.66
C LYS A 222 3.61 5.85 -16.85
N LYS A 223 2.49 5.14 -16.66
CA LYS A 223 1.89 4.31 -17.71
C LYS A 223 0.94 5.12 -18.60
N MET A 224 0.06 5.93 -17.99
CA MET A 224 -0.87 6.78 -18.74
C MET A 224 -0.23 8.11 -19.18
N LYS A 225 0.99 8.41 -18.72
CA LYS A 225 1.78 9.61 -19.10
C LYS A 225 1.01 10.93 -18.89
N LEU A 226 0.15 10.97 -17.87
CA LEU A 226 -0.54 12.20 -17.50
C LEU A 226 0.47 13.20 -16.90
N PRO A 227 0.30 14.53 -17.13
CA PRO A 227 1.23 15.56 -16.66
C PRO A 227 1.04 15.86 -15.17
N LEU A 228 1.20 14.84 -14.34
CA LEU A 228 1.11 14.92 -12.88
C LEU A 228 2.48 15.26 -12.27
N PRO A 229 2.52 16.03 -11.17
CA PRO A 229 3.77 16.41 -10.50
C PRO A 229 4.56 15.19 -10.00
N ASP A 230 5.85 15.37 -9.76
CA ASP A 230 6.62 14.34 -9.08
C ASP A 230 6.18 14.24 -7.61
N PRO A 231 6.09 13.03 -7.01
CA PRO A 231 5.82 12.87 -5.58
C PRO A 231 6.70 13.74 -4.67
N GLU A 232 7.94 14.07 -5.04
CA GLU A 232 8.80 14.97 -4.26
C GLU A 232 8.25 16.41 -4.18
N ILE A 233 7.62 16.89 -5.25
CA ILE A 233 6.96 18.20 -5.27
C ILE A 233 5.75 18.19 -4.33
N ILE A 234 4.96 17.12 -4.36
CA ILE A 234 3.79 16.96 -3.49
C ILE A 234 4.22 16.89 -2.03
N ARG A 235 5.29 16.15 -1.72
CA ARG A 235 5.89 16.13 -0.38
C ARG A 235 6.28 17.53 0.08
N THR A 236 6.77 18.38 -0.82
CA THR A 236 7.10 19.77 -0.48
C THR A 236 5.86 20.59 -0.15
N TRP A 237 4.73 20.35 -0.81
CA TRP A 237 3.44 20.98 -0.47
C TRP A 237 2.88 20.48 0.86
N LEU A 238 3.11 19.21 1.20
CA LEU A 238 2.66 18.57 2.44
C LEU A 238 3.56 18.86 3.65
N LYS A 239 4.72 19.50 3.46
CA LYS A 239 5.57 19.90 4.59
C LYS A 239 4.83 20.94 5.42
N SER A 240 4.36 20.55 6.60
CA SER A 240 3.90 21.47 7.62
C SER A 240 5.09 22.09 8.35
N SER A 241 4.89 23.29 8.88
CA SER A 241 5.88 23.97 9.72
C SER A 241 5.95 23.39 11.15
N ASP A 242 4.89 22.67 11.57
CA ASP A 242 4.67 22.17 12.93
C ASP A 242 4.49 20.64 12.91
N ASP A 243 5.54 19.90 12.55
CA ASP A 243 5.64 18.43 12.58
C ASP A 243 6.55 17.93 13.72
N SER A 244 6.75 18.75 14.76
CA SER A 244 7.43 18.34 15.98
C SER A 244 6.49 17.60 16.93
N PRO A 245 7.02 16.65 17.73
CA PRO A 245 6.28 16.08 18.85
C PRO A 245 5.82 17.18 19.81
N GLY A 246 4.66 16.98 20.44
CA GLY A 246 4.02 17.99 21.28
C GLY A 246 2.60 18.30 20.84
N PHE A 247 2.12 19.46 21.28
CA PHE A 247 0.84 20.03 20.88
C PHE A 247 0.96 20.68 19.50
N ASN A 248 0.08 20.29 18.58
CA ASN A 248 0.05 20.84 17.24
C ASN A 248 -0.76 22.14 17.22
N SER A 249 -0.04 23.25 17.32
CA SER A 249 -0.63 24.58 17.35
C SER A 249 -1.43 24.89 16.09
N CYS A 250 -0.99 24.43 14.92
CA CYS A 250 -1.71 24.62 13.66
C CYS A 250 -3.08 23.94 13.67
N VAL A 251 -3.17 22.70 14.14
CA VAL A 251 -4.43 21.95 14.23
C VAL A 251 -5.36 22.59 15.27
N ILE A 252 -4.84 22.92 16.45
CA ILE A 252 -5.63 23.51 17.53
C ILE A 252 -6.20 24.88 17.09
N ASN A 253 -5.40 25.72 16.43
CA ASN A 253 -5.86 26.99 15.88
C ASN A 253 -6.90 26.82 14.76
N ALA A 254 -6.73 25.83 13.89
CA ALA A 254 -7.72 25.52 12.85
C ALA A 254 -9.06 25.07 13.45
N LEU A 255 -9.03 24.26 14.52
CA LEU A 255 -10.23 23.87 15.25
C LEU A 255 -10.90 25.07 15.92
N ALA A 256 -10.11 25.96 16.54
CA ALA A 256 -10.62 27.19 17.14
C ALA A 256 -11.28 28.11 16.10
N HIS A 257 -10.72 28.19 14.89
CA HIS A 257 -11.33 28.92 13.77
C HIS A 257 -12.65 28.30 13.33
N ASN A 258 -12.67 26.98 13.07
CA ASN A 258 -13.88 26.27 12.64
C ASN A 258 -15.00 26.36 13.67
N LYS A 259 -14.65 26.38 14.95
CA LYS A 259 -15.60 26.60 16.03
C LYS A 259 -16.25 27.99 15.99
N LYS A 260 -15.50 29.04 15.62
CA LYS A 260 -16.07 30.38 15.45
C LYS A 260 -17.09 30.41 14.31
N GLU A 261 -16.85 29.67 13.24
CA GLU A 261 -17.78 29.56 12.12
C GLU A 261 -19.01 28.69 12.47
N LYS A 262 -18.80 27.60 13.19
CA LYS A 262 -19.82 26.59 13.51
C LYS A 262 -19.76 26.17 14.98
N PRO A 263 -20.29 26.99 15.90
CA PRO A 263 -20.20 26.69 17.33
C PRO A 263 -20.95 25.41 17.70
N ASP A 264 -22.10 25.14 17.10
CA ASP A 264 -22.93 23.99 17.43
C ASP A 264 -22.24 22.64 17.14
N GLU A 265 -21.46 22.57 16.05
CA GLU A 265 -20.78 21.35 15.62
C GLU A 265 -19.44 21.10 16.35
N TYR A 266 -18.77 22.16 16.80
CA TYR A 266 -17.39 22.09 17.32
C TYR A 266 -17.28 22.28 18.83
N THR A 267 -18.29 22.82 19.52
CA THR A 267 -18.17 23.11 20.97
C THR A 267 -18.04 21.84 21.81
N HIS A 268 -18.83 20.80 21.51
CA HIS A 268 -18.85 19.56 22.29
C HIS A 268 -17.96 18.51 21.64
N ALA A 269 -16.96 18.03 22.38
CA ALA A 269 -15.98 17.08 21.87
C ALA A 269 -15.68 15.95 22.86
N CYS A 270 -15.13 14.86 22.32
CA CYS A 270 -14.59 13.72 23.05
C CYS A 270 -13.09 13.62 22.76
N LEU A 271 -12.29 13.39 23.81
CA LEU A 271 -10.85 13.22 23.67
C LEU A 271 -10.50 11.72 23.66
N ILE A 272 -9.92 11.25 22.57
CA ILE A 272 -9.43 9.89 22.42
C ILE A 272 -7.95 9.85 22.77
N ILE A 273 -7.58 8.91 23.63
CA ILE A 273 -6.21 8.71 24.08
C ILE A 273 -5.81 7.28 23.74
N ASP A 274 -4.77 7.14 22.92
CA ASP A 274 -4.22 5.83 22.60
C ASP A 274 -2.69 5.84 22.63
N THR A 275 -2.10 4.71 23.03
CA THR A 275 -0.65 4.53 23.09
C THR A 275 -0.25 3.40 22.13
N MET A 276 0.54 3.72 21.12
CA MET A 276 0.96 2.78 20.09
C MET A 276 2.43 2.38 20.29
N ALA A 277 2.74 1.10 20.20
CA ALA A 277 4.13 0.63 20.16
C ALA A 277 4.77 0.96 18.81
N ILE A 278 6.01 1.45 18.85
CA ILE A 278 6.83 1.76 17.67
C ILE A 278 8.15 1.02 17.73
N GLN A 279 8.73 0.79 16.55
CA GLN A 279 10.08 0.23 16.47
C GLN A 279 11.09 1.29 16.90
N GLN A 280 11.93 0.94 17.88
CA GLN A 280 13.07 1.75 18.27
C GLN A 280 14.04 1.89 17.10
N HIS A 281 14.16 3.09 16.56
CA HIS A 281 15.06 3.39 15.46
C HIS A 281 15.47 4.86 15.49
N ILE A 282 16.78 5.11 15.55
CA ILE A 282 17.33 6.46 15.52
C ILE A 282 17.72 6.78 14.08
N SER A 283 17.14 7.84 13.53
CA SER A 283 17.48 8.34 12.19
C SER A 283 17.93 9.79 12.23
N TYR A 284 18.93 10.12 11.42
CA TYR A 284 19.35 11.50 11.24
C TYR A 284 18.52 12.18 10.16
N ASN A 285 17.84 13.27 10.50
CA ASN A 285 17.15 14.11 9.54
C ASN A 285 18.10 15.20 9.03
N SER A 286 18.66 15.01 7.83
CA SER A 286 19.60 15.97 7.24
C SER A 286 18.99 17.36 6.99
N CYS A 287 17.68 17.48 6.79
CA CYS A 287 17.01 18.76 6.57
C CYS A 287 16.91 19.59 7.86
N LYS A 288 16.56 18.94 8.98
CA LYS A 288 16.45 19.60 10.28
C LYS A 288 17.77 19.66 11.05
N LYS A 289 18.77 18.89 10.61
CA LYS A 289 20.04 18.63 11.32
C LYS A 289 19.81 18.09 12.74
N THR A 290 18.70 17.36 12.94
CA THR A 290 18.34 16.77 14.23
C THR A 290 18.34 15.25 14.12
N MET A 291 18.66 14.61 15.25
CA MET A 291 18.45 13.17 15.41
C MET A 291 17.02 12.94 15.87
N THR A 292 16.31 12.04 15.20
CA THR A 292 14.93 11.66 15.53
C THR A 292 14.89 10.21 16.01
N GLY A 293 14.00 9.87 16.93
CA GLY A 293 13.84 8.51 17.47
C GLY A 293 14.08 8.40 18.98
N PHE A 294 14.44 9.50 19.62
CA PHE A 294 14.52 9.61 21.08
C PHE A 294 13.16 9.94 21.70
N VAL A 295 13.05 9.77 23.02
CA VAL A 295 11.93 10.29 23.81
C VAL A 295 11.81 11.80 23.61
N ASP A 296 10.59 12.25 23.27
CA ASP A 296 10.26 13.67 23.07
C ASP A 296 8.83 13.92 23.52
N LEU A 297 8.71 14.62 24.65
CA LEU A 297 7.44 14.99 25.27
C LEU A 297 6.99 16.41 24.91
N GLY A 298 7.56 17.02 23.86
CA GLY A 298 7.17 18.35 23.36
C GLY A 298 8.11 19.48 23.76
N ASN A 299 9.19 19.19 24.49
CA ASN A 299 10.23 20.16 24.84
C ASN A 299 11.47 20.05 23.92
N GLY A 300 11.38 19.22 22.88
CA GLY A 300 12.48 18.92 21.96
C GLY A 300 13.29 17.70 22.40
N SER A 301 13.78 16.95 21.42
CA SER A 301 14.58 15.75 21.64
C SER A 301 15.95 16.11 22.24
N GLU A 302 16.27 15.53 23.41
CA GLU A 302 17.64 15.56 23.92
C GLU A 302 18.55 14.71 23.03
N LEU A 303 19.70 15.25 22.62
CA LEU A 303 20.68 14.56 21.77
C LEU A 303 21.28 13.28 22.41
N GLN A 304 20.97 13.02 23.69
CA GLN A 304 21.42 11.87 24.49
C GLN A 304 20.26 11.18 25.22
N GLY A 305 19.03 11.28 24.71
CA GLY A 305 17.86 10.64 25.31
C GLY A 305 17.81 9.13 25.09
N GLU A 306 16.89 8.46 25.78
CA GLU A 306 16.56 7.05 25.53
C GLU A 306 15.80 6.88 24.21
N PRO A 307 15.93 5.75 23.50
CA PRO A 307 15.14 5.48 22.30
C PRO A 307 13.67 5.23 22.64
N ALA A 308 12.77 5.93 21.94
CA ALA A 308 11.34 5.79 22.16
C ALA A 308 10.82 4.44 21.62
N ASN A 309 9.99 3.75 22.41
CA ASN A 309 9.32 2.51 22.02
C ASN A 309 7.81 2.66 21.87
N GLN A 310 7.26 3.81 22.28
CA GLN A 310 5.83 4.07 22.28
C GLN A 310 5.56 5.51 21.82
N VAL A 311 4.37 5.70 21.25
CA VAL A 311 3.81 7.00 20.90
C VAL A 311 2.47 7.16 21.58
N LEU A 312 2.32 8.21 22.37
CA LEU A 312 1.02 8.65 22.88
C LEU A 312 0.39 9.60 21.86
N VAL A 313 -0.84 9.35 21.45
CA VAL A 313 -1.59 10.23 20.55
C VAL A 313 -2.84 10.72 21.28
N LEU A 314 -3.06 12.02 21.22
CA LEU A 314 -4.27 12.70 21.69
C LEU A 314 -5.07 13.16 20.46
N MET A 315 -6.29 12.67 20.31
CA MET A 315 -7.16 13.00 19.19
C MET A 315 -8.49 13.54 19.70
N LEU A 316 -8.87 14.72 19.21
CA LEU A 316 -10.16 15.34 19.54
C LEU A 316 -11.19 14.98 18.47
N VAL A 317 -12.39 14.58 18.90
CA VAL A 317 -13.49 14.14 18.04
C VAL A 317 -14.75 14.92 18.37
N GLY A 318 -15.40 15.48 17.35
CA GLY A 318 -16.68 16.16 17.52
C GLY A 318 -17.80 15.18 17.86
N ILE A 319 -18.65 15.54 18.83
CA ILE A 319 -19.83 14.72 19.18
C ILE A 319 -20.98 15.03 18.22
N LYS A 320 -21.23 16.31 17.98
CA LYS A 320 -22.28 16.78 17.05
C LYS A 320 -21.76 16.86 15.62
N GLY A 321 -20.57 17.41 15.42
CA GLY A 321 -19.93 17.50 14.12
C GLY A 321 -19.15 16.22 13.77
N GLN A 322 -19.23 15.79 12.51
CA GLN A 322 -18.46 14.64 12.00
C GLN A 322 -17.02 15.03 11.65
N TRP A 323 -16.21 15.33 12.67
CA TRP A 323 -14.80 15.66 12.51
C TRP A 323 -13.94 14.99 13.57
N LYS A 324 -12.68 14.75 13.21
CA LYS A 324 -11.65 14.18 14.09
C LYS A 324 -10.31 14.81 13.74
N ALA A 325 -9.53 15.15 14.76
CA ALA A 325 -8.26 15.84 14.58
C ALA A 325 -7.23 15.40 15.64
N PRO A 326 -6.05 14.90 15.24
CA PRO A 326 -4.96 14.64 16.18
C PRO A 326 -4.42 15.99 16.67
N ILE A 327 -4.56 16.27 17.97
CA ILE A 327 -4.15 17.54 18.58
C ILE A 327 -2.73 17.48 19.12
N ALA A 328 -2.26 16.30 19.52
CA ALA A 328 -0.94 16.12 20.10
C ALA A 328 -0.43 14.70 19.89
N TYR A 329 0.90 14.57 19.80
CA TYR A 329 1.56 13.27 19.90
C TYR A 329 2.91 13.39 20.61
N PHE A 330 3.28 12.36 21.36
CA PHE A 330 4.48 12.35 22.18
C PHE A 330 5.23 11.03 22.03
N PHE A 331 6.55 11.09 21.90
CA PHE A 331 7.42 9.91 21.87
C PHE A 331 7.89 9.59 23.27
N ALA A 332 7.74 8.35 23.70
CA ALA A 332 8.12 7.94 25.05
C ALA A 332 8.71 6.53 25.08
N ASN A 333 9.50 6.28 26.12
CA ASN A 333 9.92 4.96 26.54
C ASN A 333 9.16 4.65 27.83
N GLN A 334 8.15 3.78 27.76
CA GLN A 334 7.28 3.41 28.88
C GLN A 334 6.71 4.61 29.67
N LEU A 335 5.53 5.07 29.29
CA LEU A 335 4.89 6.21 29.97
C LEU A 335 4.42 5.84 31.38
N THR A 336 4.88 6.62 32.37
CA THR A 336 4.35 6.55 33.74
C THR A 336 2.97 7.20 33.84
N THR A 337 2.23 6.79 34.85
CA THR A 337 0.87 7.27 35.13
C THR A 337 0.82 8.79 35.33
N GLU A 338 1.82 9.32 36.04
CA GLU A 338 1.95 10.73 36.39
C GLU A 338 2.24 11.58 35.16
N VAL A 339 3.14 11.12 34.27
CA VAL A 339 3.48 11.81 33.03
C VAL A 339 2.27 11.82 32.09
N LYS A 340 1.58 10.70 31.91
CA LYS A 340 0.33 10.68 31.11
C LYS A 340 -0.70 11.65 31.68
N LYS A 341 -0.90 11.66 33.00
CA LYS A 341 -1.81 12.59 33.67
C LYS A 341 -1.43 14.04 33.36
N ALA A 342 -0.15 14.40 33.45
CA ALA A 342 0.31 15.76 33.19
C ALA A 342 0.03 16.20 31.74
N LEU A 343 0.35 15.35 30.77
CA LEU A 343 0.12 15.63 29.34
C LEU A 343 -1.37 15.79 29.01
N VAL A 344 -2.21 14.88 29.51
CA VAL A 344 -3.66 14.93 29.29
C VAL A 344 -4.28 16.13 30.00
N TRP A 345 -3.82 16.45 31.21
CA TRP A 345 -4.31 17.61 31.95
C TRP A 345 -3.99 18.92 31.21
N HIS A 346 -2.75 19.08 30.72
CA HIS A 346 -2.36 20.23 29.90
C HIS A 346 -3.21 20.34 28.62
N ALA A 347 -3.49 19.21 27.96
CA ALA A 347 -4.35 19.19 26.79
C ALA A 347 -5.77 19.69 27.11
N LEU A 348 -6.33 19.27 28.23
CA LEU A 348 -7.65 19.70 28.66
C LEU A 348 -7.66 21.19 29.03
N GLU A 349 -6.64 21.69 29.70
CA GLU A 349 -6.48 23.12 30.03
C GLU A 349 -6.49 23.97 28.75
N GLU A 350 -5.68 23.60 27.76
CA GLU A 350 -5.59 24.33 26.48
C GLU A 350 -6.93 24.32 25.73
N LEU A 351 -7.63 23.17 25.71
CA LEU A 351 -8.94 23.05 25.07
C LEU A 351 -10.01 23.88 25.78
N VAL A 352 -10.02 23.89 27.12
CA VAL A 352 -10.97 24.69 27.92
C VAL A 352 -10.72 26.19 27.74
N GLN A 353 -9.45 26.63 27.65
CA GLN A 353 -9.11 28.02 27.35
C GLN A 353 -9.63 28.49 25.98
N LEU A 354 -9.67 27.59 25.00
CA LEU A 354 -10.28 27.82 23.68
C LEU A 354 -11.82 27.65 23.70
N GLY A 355 -12.38 27.35 24.87
CA GLY A 355 -13.79 27.19 25.18
C GLY A 355 -14.40 25.86 24.72
N PHE A 356 -13.60 24.85 24.37
CA PHE A 356 -14.13 23.54 24.02
C PHE A 356 -14.67 22.84 25.28
N GLU A 357 -15.82 22.20 25.15
CA GLU A 357 -16.41 21.38 26.21
C GLU A 357 -16.09 19.91 25.93
N VAL A 358 -15.06 19.38 26.63
CA VAL A 358 -14.69 17.97 26.54
C VAL A 358 -15.60 17.16 27.45
N VAL A 359 -16.61 16.53 26.86
CA VAL A 359 -17.66 15.79 27.60
C VAL A 359 -17.12 14.45 28.11
N ALA A 360 -16.27 13.79 27.33
CA ALA A 360 -15.74 12.48 27.69
C ALA A 360 -14.31 12.27 27.19
N ILE A 361 -13.61 11.35 27.85
CA ILE A 361 -12.34 10.79 27.42
C ILE A 361 -12.53 9.29 27.16
N THR A 362 -12.05 8.83 26.01
CA THR A 362 -12.05 7.41 25.64
C THR A 362 -10.62 6.87 25.59
N MET A 363 -10.37 5.74 26.26
CA MET A 363 -9.05 5.10 26.34
C MET A 363 -9.17 3.58 26.53
N ASP A 364 -8.08 2.83 26.36
CA ASP A 364 -8.04 1.43 26.75
C ASP A 364 -7.97 1.24 28.28
N SER A 365 -8.26 0.04 28.77
CA SER A 365 -8.19 -0.32 30.19
C SER A 365 -6.76 -0.63 30.69
N HIS A 366 -5.73 -0.13 30.00
CA HIS A 366 -4.35 -0.37 30.42
C HIS A 366 -4.12 0.16 31.86
N PRO A 367 -3.38 -0.56 32.73
CA PRO A 367 -3.19 -0.17 34.14
C PRO A 367 -2.71 1.27 34.33
N THR A 368 -1.82 1.76 33.47
CA THR A 368 -1.36 3.17 33.44
C THR A 368 -2.50 4.15 33.22
N ASN A 369 -3.43 3.84 32.32
CA ASN A 369 -4.57 4.70 31.97
C ASN A 369 -5.62 4.68 33.09
N VAL A 370 -5.86 3.52 33.69
CA VAL A 370 -6.69 3.38 34.90
C VAL A 370 -6.08 4.15 36.08
N GLY A 371 -4.77 4.05 36.28
CA GLY A 371 -4.03 4.81 37.28
C GLY A 371 -4.18 6.32 37.08
N MET A 372 -4.08 6.78 35.82
CA MET A 372 -4.20 8.20 35.47
C MET A 372 -5.60 8.71 35.83
N CYS A 373 -6.63 7.95 35.49
CA CYS A 373 -8.01 8.30 35.84
C CYS A 373 -8.25 8.35 37.36
N LYS A 374 -7.60 7.47 38.13
CA LYS A 374 -7.62 7.53 39.61
C LYS A 374 -6.97 8.82 40.12
N LEU A 375 -5.82 9.22 39.56
CA LEU A 375 -5.15 10.48 39.91
C LEU A 375 -5.99 11.72 39.54
N LEU A 376 -6.78 11.65 38.46
CA LEU A 376 -7.72 12.70 38.07
C LEU A 376 -8.97 12.77 38.98
N GLY A 377 -9.16 11.81 39.89
CA GLY A 377 -10.24 11.81 40.87
C GLY A 377 -11.41 10.86 40.57
N CYS A 378 -11.23 9.93 39.62
CA CYS A 378 -12.18 8.84 39.39
C CYS A 378 -12.00 7.72 40.42
N LYS A 379 -13.11 7.07 40.81
CA LYS A 379 -13.11 5.91 41.72
C LYS A 379 -13.82 4.75 41.05
N PHE A 380 -13.07 3.71 40.72
CA PHE A 380 -13.54 2.49 40.04
C PHE A 380 -13.76 1.30 40.99
N THR A 381 -13.83 1.54 42.30
CA THR A 381 -13.99 0.46 43.29
C THR A 381 -15.44 -0.04 43.31
N VAL A 382 -15.65 -1.33 43.03
CA VAL A 382 -16.97 -1.99 42.92
C VAL A 382 -17.85 -1.81 44.16
N ASN A 383 -17.26 -1.65 45.35
CA ASN A 383 -17.97 -1.54 46.62
C ASN A 383 -18.20 -0.10 47.11
N GLN A 384 -17.79 0.91 46.33
CA GLN A 384 -18.02 2.32 46.63
C GLN A 384 -18.87 2.95 45.52
N GLN A 385 -19.49 4.11 45.78
CA GLN A 385 -20.18 4.87 44.74
C GLN A 385 -19.23 5.12 43.57
N LEU A 386 -19.53 4.47 42.44
CA LEU A 386 -18.75 4.55 41.22
C LEU A 386 -18.71 6.00 40.75
N LYS A 387 -17.50 6.58 40.72
CA LYS A 387 -17.30 7.94 40.22
C LYS A 387 -16.47 7.86 38.93
N THR A 388 -17.16 7.84 37.79
CA THR A 388 -16.57 7.75 36.45
C THR A 388 -16.30 9.10 35.80
N TYR A 389 -16.29 10.19 36.58
CA TYR A 389 -16.07 11.53 36.07
C TYR A 389 -15.17 12.34 36.98
N PHE A 390 -14.53 13.35 36.40
CA PHE A 390 -13.81 14.40 37.11
C PHE A 390 -14.25 15.77 36.59
N LYS A 391 -13.93 16.83 37.32
CA LYS A 391 -14.20 18.20 36.89
C LYS A 391 -13.09 18.68 35.98
N LEU A 392 -13.44 19.34 34.89
CA LEU A 392 -12.47 19.97 34.00
C LEU A 392 -11.72 21.11 34.74
N PRO A 393 -10.50 21.45 34.31
CA PRO A 393 -9.79 22.62 34.81
C PRO A 393 -10.66 23.88 34.66
N ASP A 394 -10.72 24.72 35.68
CA ASP A 394 -11.41 26.02 35.68
C ASP A 394 -12.88 26.01 35.22
N SER A 395 -13.58 24.87 35.30
CA SER A 395 -15.00 24.79 34.99
C SER A 395 -15.76 23.79 35.86
N ASP A 396 -17.07 23.99 35.97
CA ASP A 396 -17.98 23.06 36.65
C ASP A 396 -18.45 21.90 35.75
N HIS A 397 -17.97 21.86 34.50
CA HIS A 397 -18.29 20.80 33.56
C HIS A 397 -17.63 19.47 33.96
N LYS A 398 -18.41 18.40 33.89
CA LYS A 398 -17.96 17.04 34.19
C LYS A 398 -17.42 16.39 32.92
N CYS A 399 -16.20 15.89 32.99
CA CYS A 399 -15.62 15.02 31.97
C CYS A 399 -15.76 13.56 32.41
N TYR A 400 -16.48 12.76 31.62
CA TYR A 400 -16.68 11.34 31.86
C TYR A 400 -15.53 10.50 31.29
N VAL A 401 -15.21 9.39 31.94
CA VAL A 401 -14.22 8.42 31.45
C VAL A 401 -14.96 7.21 30.89
N ILE A 402 -14.65 6.87 29.64
CA ILE A 402 -15.20 5.72 28.92
C ILE A 402 -14.03 4.84 28.50
N PHE A 403 -14.10 3.55 28.81
CA PHE A 403 -13.13 2.59 28.29
C PHE A 403 -13.56 2.09 26.91
N ASP A 404 -12.59 1.74 26.06
CA ASP A 404 -12.86 1.17 24.74
C ASP A 404 -13.65 -0.13 24.86
N VAL A 405 -14.95 -0.04 24.64
CA VAL A 405 -15.90 -1.15 24.72
C VAL A 405 -15.47 -2.32 23.83
N SER A 406 -14.90 -2.04 22.65
CA SER A 406 -14.47 -3.08 21.72
C SER A 406 -13.28 -3.87 22.24
N ARG A 407 -12.38 -3.20 22.98
CA ARG A 407 -11.25 -3.83 23.68
C ARG A 407 -11.75 -4.63 24.88
N GLU A 408 -12.68 -4.08 25.67
CA GLU A 408 -13.25 -4.76 26.81
C GLU A 408 -13.99 -6.04 26.43
N LEU A 409 -14.76 -6.01 25.33
CA LEU A 409 -15.42 -7.21 24.80
C LEU A 409 -14.41 -8.29 24.39
N LYS A 410 -13.26 -7.90 23.84
CA LYS A 410 -12.15 -8.84 23.54
C LYS A 410 -11.59 -9.48 24.80
N LEU A 411 -11.35 -8.68 25.83
CA LEU A 411 -10.82 -9.19 27.10
C LEU A 411 -11.81 -10.14 27.76
N LYS A 412 -13.09 -9.77 27.87
CA LYS A 412 -14.15 -10.63 28.40
C LYS A 412 -14.24 -11.97 27.67
N ARG A 413 -14.13 -11.95 26.34
CA ARG A 413 -14.11 -13.18 25.53
C ARG A 413 -12.90 -14.04 25.86
N ASN A 414 -11.72 -13.44 25.85
CA ASN A 414 -10.46 -14.15 26.12
C ASN A 414 -10.46 -14.75 27.52
N ASP A 415 -10.98 -14.02 28.52
CA ASP A 415 -11.13 -14.50 29.89
C ASP A 415 -12.11 -15.67 29.96
N LEU A 416 -13.28 -15.55 29.31
CA LEU A 416 -14.26 -16.63 29.28
C LEU A 416 -13.72 -17.89 28.59
N GLU A 417 -12.96 -17.72 27.50
CA GLU A 417 -12.30 -18.81 26.79
C GLU A 417 -11.17 -19.46 27.61
N ALA A 418 -10.37 -18.66 28.32
CA ALA A 418 -9.23 -19.14 29.09
C ALA A 418 -9.63 -19.80 30.43
N TYR A 419 -10.57 -19.20 31.15
CA TYR A 419 -11.01 -19.69 32.45
C TYR A 419 -12.16 -20.71 32.36
N GLY A 420 -12.86 -20.77 31.22
CA GLY A 420 -13.91 -21.73 30.92
C GLY A 420 -15.23 -21.45 31.65
N THR A 421 -15.21 -21.29 32.97
CA THR A 421 -16.40 -21.04 33.79
C THR A 421 -16.24 -19.82 34.71
N ILE A 422 -17.18 -18.88 34.63
CA ILE A 422 -17.24 -17.66 35.45
C ILE A 422 -18.47 -17.71 36.35
N LYS A 423 -18.32 -17.43 37.65
CA LYS A 423 -19.45 -17.35 38.58
C LYS A 423 -20.12 -15.98 38.50
N SER A 424 -21.36 -15.96 38.05
CA SER A 424 -22.26 -14.80 38.09
C SER A 424 -23.21 -14.87 39.30
N GLN A 425 -23.97 -13.81 39.54
CA GLN A 425 -25.05 -13.79 40.54
C GLN A 425 -26.17 -14.79 40.19
N GLU A 426 -26.35 -15.05 38.89
CA GLU A 426 -27.41 -15.92 38.36
C GLU A 426 -26.97 -17.37 38.14
N GLY A 427 -25.69 -17.69 38.33
CA GLY A 427 -25.16 -19.04 38.12
C GLY A 427 -23.80 -19.07 37.44
N TYR A 428 -23.49 -20.16 36.76
CA TYR A 428 -22.20 -20.37 36.11
C TYR A 428 -22.27 -20.08 34.61
N VAL A 429 -21.47 -19.13 34.14
CA VAL A 429 -21.31 -18.80 32.72
C VAL A 429 -20.21 -19.69 32.16
N ASN A 430 -20.49 -20.48 31.11
CA ASN A 430 -19.51 -21.41 30.55
C ASN A 430 -19.32 -21.23 29.03
N TRP A 431 -18.06 -21.11 28.60
CA TRP A 431 -17.69 -21.03 27.18
C TRP A 431 -18.01 -22.30 26.39
N ASP A 432 -18.06 -23.46 27.06
CA ASP A 432 -18.33 -24.73 26.41
C ASP A 432 -19.75 -24.82 25.86
N TYR A 433 -20.73 -24.10 26.41
CA TYR A 433 -22.06 -24.00 25.79
C TYR A 433 -22.00 -23.36 24.41
N ILE A 434 -21.17 -22.33 24.23
CA ILE A 434 -20.98 -21.67 22.93
C ILE A 434 -20.24 -22.60 21.96
N LYS A 435 -19.23 -23.36 22.43
CA LYS A 435 -18.57 -24.39 21.61
C LYS A 435 -19.52 -25.52 21.19
N ASN A 436 -20.34 -26.00 22.12
CA ASN A 436 -21.29 -27.08 21.85
C ASN A 436 -22.37 -26.65 20.87
N LEU A 437 -22.85 -25.40 20.99
CA LEU A 437 -23.79 -24.81 20.04
C LEU A 437 -23.18 -24.78 18.63
N HIS A 438 -21.92 -24.36 18.50
CA HIS A 438 -21.22 -24.34 17.21
C HIS A 438 -21.03 -25.74 16.62
N ASN A 439 -20.64 -26.71 17.45
CA ASN A 439 -20.50 -28.11 17.03
C ASN A 439 -21.84 -28.69 16.55
N LEU A 440 -22.95 -28.38 17.23
CA LEU A 440 -24.28 -28.80 16.81
C LEU A 440 -24.68 -28.18 15.47
N GLN A 441 -24.44 -26.88 15.26
CA GLN A 441 -24.70 -26.22 13.99
C GLN A 441 -23.83 -26.78 12.85
N GLY A 442 -22.57 -27.11 13.13
CA GLY A 442 -21.64 -27.71 12.17
C GLY A 442 -22.02 -29.14 11.79
N ASN A 443 -22.53 -29.94 12.73
CA ASN A 443 -22.94 -31.32 12.48
C ASN A 443 -24.30 -31.44 11.80
N ALA A 444 -25.19 -30.47 12.02
CA ALA A 444 -26.55 -30.49 11.47
C ALA A 444 -26.67 -29.87 10.07
N ASP A 445 -25.59 -29.27 9.52
CA ASP A 445 -25.58 -28.44 8.30
C ASP A 445 -26.66 -27.32 8.27
N LEU A 446 -27.29 -27.07 9.43
CA LEU A 446 -28.32 -26.08 9.65
C LEU A 446 -27.66 -24.83 10.26
N ARG A 447 -27.19 -23.94 9.39
CA ARG A 447 -26.75 -22.61 9.82
C ARG A 447 -27.97 -21.75 10.13
N THR A 448 -28.45 -21.81 11.36
CA THR A 448 -29.49 -20.90 11.87
C THR A 448 -28.92 -19.49 12.03
N GLY A 449 -28.87 -18.70 10.95
CA GLY A 449 -28.71 -17.22 10.96
C GLY A 449 -27.45 -16.60 11.60
N ASN A 450 -26.70 -17.35 12.39
CA ASN A 450 -25.61 -16.88 13.23
C ASN A 450 -24.33 -17.07 12.43
N ALA A 451 -23.66 -15.98 12.10
CA ALA A 451 -22.49 -15.97 11.23
C ALA A 451 -21.22 -16.59 11.86
N GLN A 452 -21.34 -17.58 12.74
CA GLN A 452 -20.22 -18.21 13.43
C GLN A 452 -19.50 -19.23 12.54
N SER A 453 -18.43 -18.81 11.87
CA SER A 453 -17.44 -19.70 11.22
C SER A 453 -16.49 -20.35 12.26
N GLN A 454 -15.81 -21.46 11.91
CA GLN A 454 -14.83 -22.13 12.79
C GLN A 454 -13.68 -21.21 13.29
N GLU A 455 -13.43 -20.09 12.61
CA GLU A 455 -12.47 -19.06 13.04
C GLU A 455 -12.88 -18.38 14.34
N HIS A 456 -14.18 -18.39 14.69
CA HIS A 456 -14.71 -17.79 15.92
C HIS A 456 -14.29 -18.53 17.18
N ILE A 457 -13.93 -19.81 17.11
CA ILE A 457 -13.60 -20.65 18.27
C ILE A 457 -12.10 -20.96 18.34
N ARG A 458 -11.37 -20.79 17.23
CA ARG A 458 -9.95 -21.16 17.12
C ARG A 458 -9.00 -19.97 16.93
N ALA A 459 -9.51 -18.75 16.80
CA ALA A 459 -8.65 -17.60 16.57
C ALA A 459 -7.84 -17.24 17.83
N SER A 460 -6.52 -17.19 17.67
CA SER A 460 -5.57 -16.75 18.70
C SER A 460 -5.88 -15.34 19.20
N ALA A 461 -5.80 -15.16 20.53
CA ALA A 461 -6.27 -14.03 21.33
C ALA A 461 -5.80 -12.63 20.90
N GLU A 462 -4.74 -12.49 20.10
CA GLU A 462 -4.13 -11.19 19.78
C GLU A 462 -4.58 -10.55 18.46
N LYS A 463 -5.16 -11.31 17.51
CA LYS A 463 -5.47 -10.82 16.14
C LYS A 463 -6.91 -11.07 15.70
N ILE A 464 -7.85 -10.99 16.63
CA ILE A 464 -9.27 -11.18 16.31
C ILE A 464 -9.91 -9.84 15.89
N LYS A 465 -10.54 -9.83 14.72
CA LYS A 465 -11.41 -8.74 14.26
C LYS A 465 -12.57 -8.57 15.26
N VAL A 466 -12.85 -7.34 15.70
CA VAL A 466 -13.91 -7.04 16.70
C VAL A 466 -15.24 -7.68 16.31
N SER A 467 -15.58 -7.69 15.02
CA SER A 467 -16.81 -8.31 14.52
C SER A 467 -16.92 -9.81 14.84
N LEU A 468 -15.80 -10.54 14.89
CA LEU A 468 -15.78 -11.97 15.23
C LEU A 468 -15.82 -12.20 16.75
N VAL A 469 -15.52 -11.16 17.54
CA VAL A 469 -15.51 -11.21 19.01
C VAL A 469 -16.89 -10.93 19.57
N ALA A 470 -17.66 -10.05 18.91
CA ALA A 470 -19.03 -9.71 19.32
C ALA A 470 -20.05 -10.80 18.95
N GLN A 471 -19.84 -11.55 17.87
CA GLN A 471 -20.80 -12.56 17.39
C GLN A 471 -21.15 -13.70 18.36
N PRO A 472 -20.22 -14.21 19.19
CA PRO A 472 -20.56 -15.13 20.28
C PRO A 472 -21.51 -14.55 21.33
N PHE A 473 -21.55 -13.24 21.45
CA PHE A 473 -22.35 -12.51 22.44
C PHE A 473 -23.60 -11.86 21.82
N SER A 474 -24.10 -12.33 20.68
CA SER A 474 -25.32 -11.77 20.09
C SER A 474 -26.59 -12.31 20.75
N SER A 475 -27.64 -11.50 20.77
CA SER A 475 -29.02 -11.90 21.15
C SER A 475 -29.49 -13.17 20.43
N SER A 476 -29.14 -13.35 19.15
CA SER A 476 -29.47 -14.57 18.40
C SER A 476 -28.81 -15.84 18.93
N VAL A 477 -27.66 -15.74 19.62
CA VAL A 477 -27.02 -16.86 20.31
C VAL A 477 -27.73 -17.14 21.63
N ALA A 478 -28.10 -16.10 22.38
CA ALA A 478 -28.88 -16.21 23.61
C ALA A 478 -30.23 -16.90 23.36
N GLU A 479 -30.97 -16.48 22.33
CA GLU A 479 -32.26 -17.07 21.95
C GLU A 479 -32.14 -18.55 21.58
N LEU A 480 -31.10 -18.94 20.84
CA LEU A 480 -30.86 -20.35 20.50
C LEU A 480 -30.52 -21.18 21.74
N LEU A 481 -29.70 -20.67 22.65
CA LEU A 481 -29.39 -21.36 23.90
C LEU A 481 -30.64 -21.54 24.76
N ASN A 482 -31.49 -20.53 24.83
CA ASN A 482 -32.77 -20.59 25.54
C ASN A 482 -33.74 -21.59 24.88
N MET A 483 -33.80 -21.63 23.55
CA MET A 483 -34.57 -22.65 22.81
C MET A 483 -34.06 -24.07 23.10
N LEU A 484 -32.74 -24.30 23.08
CA LEU A 484 -32.15 -25.62 23.35
C LEU A 484 -32.37 -26.06 24.79
N HIS A 485 -32.38 -25.12 25.74
CA HIS A 485 -32.79 -25.37 27.12
C HIS A 485 -34.25 -25.81 27.21
N GLY A 486 -35.17 -25.10 26.54
CA GLY A 486 -36.59 -25.46 26.48
C GLY A 486 -36.87 -26.79 25.79
N LEU A 487 -35.98 -27.24 24.89
CA LEU A 487 -36.02 -28.56 24.26
C LEU A 487 -35.39 -29.67 25.11
N HIS A 488 -34.91 -29.36 26.33
CA HIS A 488 -34.27 -30.30 27.25
C HIS A 488 -33.09 -31.07 26.64
N VAL A 489 -32.24 -30.38 25.87
CA VAL A 489 -31.01 -30.99 25.34
C VAL A 489 -30.00 -31.12 26.50
N PRO A 490 -29.48 -32.33 26.81
CA PRO A 490 -28.69 -32.59 28.02
C PRO A 490 -27.40 -31.77 28.12
N GLN A 491 -26.89 -31.25 27.00
CA GLN A 491 -25.70 -30.40 26.95
C GLN A 491 -25.97 -28.93 27.34
N PHE A 492 -27.23 -28.53 27.54
CA PHE A 492 -27.65 -27.13 27.73
C PHE A 492 -28.61 -26.92 28.91
N GLU A 493 -28.75 -27.90 29.82
CA GLU A 493 -29.69 -27.80 30.95
C GLU A 493 -29.38 -26.62 31.90
N ASP A 494 -28.11 -26.30 32.15
CA ASP A 494 -27.70 -25.21 33.05
C ASP A 494 -27.26 -23.92 32.31
N CYS A 495 -27.69 -23.70 31.07
CA CYS A 495 -27.18 -22.60 30.25
C CYS A 495 -27.78 -21.21 30.56
N LEU A 496 -28.81 -21.10 31.40
CA LEU A 496 -29.56 -19.85 31.64
C LEU A 496 -28.67 -18.69 32.11
N ALA A 497 -27.72 -18.95 33.00
CA ALA A 497 -26.77 -17.91 33.44
C ALA A 497 -25.88 -17.40 32.29
N THR A 498 -25.58 -18.26 31.30
CA THR A 498 -24.83 -17.89 30.10
C THR A 498 -25.69 -17.08 29.14
N VAL A 499 -27.00 -17.38 29.05
CA VAL A 499 -27.98 -16.60 28.27
C VAL A 499 -28.05 -15.17 28.80
N SER A 500 -28.33 -14.97 30.10
CA SER A 500 -28.40 -13.64 30.67
C SER A 500 -27.09 -12.86 30.51
N PHE A 501 -25.95 -13.53 30.64
CA PHE A 501 -24.65 -12.91 30.43
C PHE A 501 -24.46 -12.42 29.00
N ILE A 502 -24.88 -13.21 28.01
CA ILE A 502 -24.82 -12.84 26.60
C ILE A 502 -25.73 -11.64 26.32
N GLU A 503 -26.96 -11.65 26.83
CA GLU A 503 -27.91 -10.54 26.64
C GLU A 503 -27.37 -9.22 27.22
N VAL A 504 -26.75 -9.26 28.40
CA VAL A 504 -26.08 -8.09 28.98
C VAL A 504 -24.91 -7.62 28.12
N CYS A 505 -24.16 -8.53 27.50
CA CYS A 505 -23.05 -8.16 26.63
C CYS A 505 -23.51 -7.62 25.27
N ASP A 506 -24.62 -8.09 24.70
CA ASP A 506 -25.18 -7.59 23.43
C ASP A 506 -25.79 -6.19 23.57
N PHE A 507 -26.30 -5.87 24.77
CA PHE A 507 -26.83 -4.55 25.08
C PHE A 507 -25.75 -3.44 25.08
N ILE A 508 -24.49 -3.81 25.35
CA ILE A 508 -23.33 -2.90 25.49
C ILE A 508 -22.64 -2.73 24.14
#